data_AF-A0A3C1H6Y7-F1
#
_entry.id   AF-A0A3C1H6Y7-F1
#
_cell.length_a   1.000
_cell.length_b   1.000
_cell.length_c   1.000
_cell.angle_alpha   90.00
_cell.angle_beta   90.00
_cell.angle_gamma   90.00
#
_symmetry.space_group_name_H-M   'P 1'
#
loop_
_entity.id
_entity.type
_entity.pdbx_description
1 polymer ?
#
loop_
_entity_poly.entity_id
_entity_poly.type
_entity_poly.pdbx_seq_one_letter_code
_entity_poly.pdbx_strand_id
1 'polypeptide(L)'
;MNPRSLPHTSPLEVVILAGGASARMGRDKSRLRLGRWTLVGILRRAGRAAGFRTRVVRRDRVPGCGPLGGVWTALQSSRTAGTLFLGCDMPFVTPRLIRLVARAAGGGGGGCLFSRGA
;
A
#
# COMPACT_ATOMS: atom_id res chain seq x y z
N MET A 1 -8.49 34.20 -8.27
CA MET A 1 -7.53 33.13 -7.91
C MET A 1 -7.87 32.67 -6.49
N ASN A 2 -8.46 31.48 -6.34
CA ASN A 2 -8.77 30.91 -5.02
C ASN A 2 -8.39 29.41 -5.05
N PRO A 3 -7.38 28.96 -4.29
CA PRO A 3 -6.87 27.58 -4.40
C PRO A 3 -7.60 26.56 -3.48
N ARG A 4 -8.88 26.74 -3.13
CA ARG A 4 -9.51 26.01 -2.01
C ARG A 4 -10.81 25.24 -2.26
N SER A 5 -11.02 24.68 -3.46
CA SER A 5 -12.12 23.72 -3.61
C SER A 5 -11.90 22.73 -4.75
N LEU A 6 -11.06 21.72 -4.50
CA LEU A 6 -11.19 20.43 -5.14
C LEU A 6 -11.52 19.42 -4.03
N PRO A 7 -12.42 18.46 -4.24
CA PRO A 7 -12.69 17.42 -3.25
C PRO A 7 -11.36 16.79 -2.87
N HIS A 8 -11.03 16.73 -1.57
CA HIS A 8 -9.80 16.14 -1.04
C HIS A 8 -9.74 14.64 -1.36
N THR A 9 -9.51 14.32 -2.63
CA THR A 9 -9.00 13.04 -3.09
C THR A 9 -7.53 13.13 -2.76
N SER A 10 -7.13 12.67 -1.58
CA SER A 10 -5.72 12.57 -1.21
C SER A 10 -4.97 12.00 -2.43
N PRO A 11 -3.91 12.65 -2.93
CA PRO A 11 -3.21 12.22 -4.15
C PRO A 11 -2.38 10.95 -3.92
N LEU A 12 -2.70 10.21 -2.87
CA LEU A 12 -2.00 9.06 -2.34
C LEU A 12 -2.94 7.85 -2.30
N GLU A 13 -2.48 6.73 -2.82
CA GLU A 13 -3.12 5.42 -2.62
C GLU A 13 -2.31 4.55 -1.66
N VAL A 14 -2.98 3.59 -1.03
CA VAL A 14 -2.35 2.54 -0.22
C VAL A 14 -2.33 1.25 -1.02
N VAL A 15 -1.15 0.73 -1.30
CA VAL A 15 -0.94 -0.54 -1.98
C VAL A 15 -0.49 -1.60 -0.98
N ILE A 16 -1.24 -2.69 -0.91
CA ILE A 16 -0.91 -3.86 -0.10
C ILE A 16 -0.20 -4.88 -0.99
N LEU A 17 1.07 -5.13 -0.70
CA LEU A 17 1.89 -6.13 -1.37
C LEU A 17 1.59 -7.49 -0.74
N ALA A 18 0.76 -8.26 -1.42
CA ALA A 18 0.35 -9.62 -1.04
C ALA A 18 0.85 -10.67 -2.06
N GLY A 19 1.81 -10.28 -2.89
CA GLY A 19 2.47 -11.12 -3.90
C GLY A 19 3.89 -11.50 -3.48
N GLY A 20 4.55 -12.28 -4.34
CA GLY A 20 5.89 -12.82 -4.11
C GLY A 20 5.87 -14.32 -3.82
N ALA A 21 6.93 -15.01 -4.25
CA ALA A 21 7.13 -16.42 -3.99
C ALA A 21 7.28 -16.63 -2.49
N SER A 22 6.21 -17.11 -1.84
CA SER A 22 6.24 -17.64 -0.47
C SER A 22 6.99 -18.99 -0.43
N ALA A 23 8.10 -19.12 -1.16
CA ALA A 23 8.91 -20.32 -1.26
C ALA A 23 9.53 -20.71 0.09
N ARG A 24 9.74 -19.74 1.00
CA ARG A 24 10.24 -20.00 2.35
C ARG A 24 9.17 -20.45 3.36
N MET A 25 7.88 -20.45 3.01
CA MET A 25 6.78 -20.73 3.97
C MET A 25 5.73 -21.74 3.47
N GLY A 26 5.84 -22.26 2.23
CA GLY A 26 5.01 -23.37 1.72
C GLY A 26 3.50 -23.11 1.65
N ARG A 27 3.01 -21.94 2.06
CA ARG A 27 1.60 -21.54 2.07
C ARG A 27 1.44 -20.13 1.52
N ASP A 28 0.39 -19.92 0.74
CA ASP A 28 -0.01 -18.62 0.20
C ASP A 28 -0.27 -17.64 1.36
N LYS A 29 0.69 -16.74 1.64
CA LYS A 29 0.60 -15.71 2.70
C LYS A 29 -0.67 -14.86 2.59
N SER A 30 -1.25 -14.71 1.39
CA SER A 30 -2.51 -13.98 1.20
C SER A 30 -3.74 -14.67 1.83
N ARG A 31 -3.60 -15.94 2.22
CA ARG A 31 -4.62 -16.75 2.92
C ARG A 31 -4.37 -16.88 4.42
N LEU A 32 -3.27 -16.32 4.95
CA LEU A 32 -3.06 -16.30 6.40
C LEU A 32 -4.16 -15.48 7.07
N ARG A 33 -4.75 -16.06 8.11
CA ARG A 33 -5.84 -15.48 8.89
C ARG A 33 -5.35 -15.11 10.26
N LEU A 34 -5.74 -13.94 10.73
CA LEU A 34 -5.65 -13.55 12.13
C LEU A 34 -7.08 -13.56 12.69
N GLY A 35 -7.39 -14.62 13.44
CA GLY A 35 -8.76 -14.93 13.83
C GLY A 35 -9.66 -15.15 12.59
N ARG A 36 -10.75 -14.40 12.50
CA ARG A 36 -11.74 -14.53 11.42
C ARG A 36 -11.38 -13.78 10.12
N TRP A 37 -10.36 -12.93 10.14
CA TRP A 37 -10.02 -12.02 9.04
C TRP A 37 -8.72 -12.45 8.35
N THR A 38 -8.62 -12.22 7.04
CA THR A 38 -7.33 -12.34 6.33
C THR A 38 -6.44 -11.15 6.65
N LEU A 39 -5.12 -11.32 6.68
CA LEU A 39 -4.19 -10.20 6.92
C LEU A 39 -4.39 -9.05 5.92
N VAL A 40 -4.60 -9.40 4.64
CA VAL A 40 -4.96 -8.44 3.59
C VAL A 40 -6.27 -7.72 3.90
N GLY A 41 -7.26 -8.43 4.44
CA GLY A 41 -8.55 -7.86 4.84
C GLY A 41 -8.40 -6.82 5.96
N ILE A 42 -7.57 -7.12 6.96
CA ILE A 42 -7.26 -6.20 8.07
C ILE A 42 -6.61 -4.92 7.52
N LEU A 43 -5.59 -5.06 6.67
CA LEU A 43 -4.90 -3.93 6.06
C LEU A 43 -5.82 -3.09 5.16
N ARG A 44 -6.70 -3.71 4.38
CA ARG A 44 -7.70 -2.99 3.58
C ARG A 44 -8.65 -2.19 4.46
N ARG A 45 -9.06 -2.74 5.61
CA ARG A 45 -9.90 -2.02 6.57
C ARG A 45 -9.16 -0.84 7.19
N ALA A 46 -7.89 -1.04 7.57
CA ALA A 46 -7.04 0.02 8.12
C ALA A 46 -6.84 1.17 7.13
N GLY A 47 -6.53 0.88 5.86
CA GLY A 47 -6.36 1.90 4.82
C GLY A 47 -7.64 2.68 4.51
N ARG A 48 -8.80 2.00 4.45
CA ARG A 48 -10.10 2.67 4.29
C ARG A 48 -10.43 3.55 5.49
N ALA A 49 -10.22 3.06 6.71
CA ALA A 49 -10.42 3.84 7.94
C ALA A 49 -9.42 5.01 8.06
N ALA A 50 -8.31 4.97 7.32
CA ALA A 50 -7.37 6.08 7.19
C ALA A 50 -7.80 7.14 6.16
N GLY A 51 -8.84 6.87 5.35
CA GLY A 51 -9.34 7.77 4.31
C GLY A 51 -8.66 7.59 2.95
N PHE A 52 -7.93 6.49 2.73
CA PHE A 52 -7.21 6.26 1.48
C PHE A 52 -7.86 5.14 0.65
N ARG A 53 -7.74 5.26 -0.68
CA ARG A 53 -8.03 4.16 -1.60
C ARG A 53 -7.02 3.05 -1.37
N THR A 54 -7.50 1.79 -1.30
CA THR A 54 -6.66 0.62 -1.07
C THR A 54 -6.65 -0.31 -2.28
N ARG A 55 -5.46 -0.70 -2.74
CA ARG A 55 -5.25 -1.69 -3.81
C ARG A 55 -4.42 -2.85 -3.27
N VAL A 56 -4.60 -4.05 -3.82
CA VAL A 56 -3.81 -5.24 -3.45
C VAL A 56 -3.09 -5.76 -4.68
N VAL A 57 -1.78 -5.91 -4.60
CA VAL A 57 -0.96 -6.57 -5.62
C VAL A 57 -0.67 -7.99 -5.15
N ARG A 58 -1.24 -8.97 -5.85
CA ARG A 58 -1.09 -10.41 -5.52
C ARG A 58 -0.11 -11.13 -6.45
N ARG A 59 0.10 -10.59 -7.64
CA ARG A 59 0.99 -11.16 -8.66
C ARG A 59 1.87 -10.04 -9.20
N ASP A 60 3.15 -10.32 -9.31
CA ASP A 60 4.09 -9.42 -9.94
C ASP A 60 3.98 -9.57 -11.45
N ARG A 61 4.15 -8.47 -12.20
CA ARG A 61 4.22 -8.50 -13.66
C ARG A 61 5.40 -9.32 -14.16
N VAL A 62 6.50 -9.29 -13.42
CA VAL A 62 7.68 -10.12 -13.64
C VAL A 62 7.85 -11.02 -12.41
N PRO A 63 7.65 -12.34 -12.54
CA PRO A 63 7.81 -13.26 -11.41
C PRO A 63 9.28 -13.35 -10.98
N GLY A 64 9.51 -13.57 -9.69
CA GLY A 64 10.86 -13.81 -9.15
C GLY A 64 11.68 -12.55 -8.80
N CYS A 65 11.15 -11.34 -9.01
CA CYS A 65 11.87 -10.09 -8.73
C CYS A 65 11.82 -9.61 -7.26
N GLY A 66 11.39 -10.47 -6.33
CA GLY A 66 11.28 -10.13 -4.91
C GLY A 66 10.32 -8.96 -4.61
N PRO A 67 10.47 -8.28 -3.46
CA PRO A 67 9.58 -7.19 -3.05
C PRO A 67 9.52 -6.01 -4.04
N LEU A 68 10.62 -5.75 -4.75
CA LEU A 68 10.69 -4.68 -5.76
C LEU A 68 9.83 -4.98 -6.99
N GLY A 69 9.63 -6.26 -7.34
CA GLY A 69 8.71 -6.64 -8.42
C GLY A 69 7.27 -6.23 -8.15
N GLY A 70 6.82 -6.36 -6.90
CA GLY A 70 5.50 -5.92 -6.46
C GLY A 70 5.35 -4.40 -6.47
N VAL A 71 6.37 -3.68 -6.00
CA VAL A 71 6.41 -2.20 -6.04
C VAL A 71 6.37 -1.71 -7.48
N TRP A 72 7.21 -2.24 -8.36
CA TRP A 72 7.22 -1.92 -9.79
C TRP A 72 5.86 -2.16 -10.45
N THR A 73 5.26 -3.34 -10.19
CA THR A 73 3.94 -3.71 -10.73
C THR A 73 2.86 -2.73 -10.28
N ALA A 74 2.89 -2.32 -9.01
CA ALA A 74 1.97 -1.33 -8.48
C ALA A 74 2.15 0.05 -9.13
N LEU A 75 3.40 0.54 -9.20
CA LEU A 75 3.71 1.85 -9.77
C LEU A 75 3.33 1.94 -11.24
N GLN A 76 3.56 0.87 -12.01
CA GLN A 76 3.21 0.83 -13.43
C GLN A 76 1.70 1.01 -13.69
N SER A 77 0.84 0.56 -12.76
CA SER A 77 -0.62 0.68 -12.85
C SER A 77 -1.21 1.79 -11.96
N SER A 78 -0.37 2.48 -11.20
CA SER A 78 -0.78 3.61 -10.36
C SER A 78 -1.12 4.82 -11.25
N ARG A 79 -2.05 5.65 -10.79
CA ARG A 79 -2.40 6.93 -11.41
C ARG A 79 -2.43 8.06 -10.38
N THR A 80 -1.90 7.81 -9.19
CA THR A 80 -1.85 8.77 -8.08
C THR A 80 -0.47 9.43 -8.02
N ALA A 81 -0.39 10.64 -7.45
CA ALA A 81 0.88 11.36 -7.35
C ALA A 81 1.87 10.68 -6.40
N GLY A 82 1.36 9.91 -5.42
CA GLY A 82 2.19 9.04 -4.59
C GLY A 82 1.48 7.74 -4.21
N THR A 83 2.27 6.77 -3.75
CA THR A 83 1.81 5.46 -3.32
C THR A 83 2.48 5.06 -2.01
N LEU A 84 1.68 4.69 -1.02
CA LEU A 84 2.15 4.09 0.24
C LEU A 84 2.08 2.57 0.14
N PHE A 85 3.19 1.89 0.37
CA PHE A 85 3.26 0.43 0.33
C PHE A 85 3.13 -0.19 1.72
N LEU A 86 2.28 -1.21 1.84
CA LEU A 86 2.13 -2.02 3.04
C LEU A 86 2.38 -3.51 2.70
N GLY A 87 3.30 -4.13 3.43
CA GLY A 87 3.46 -5.58 3.43
C GLY A 87 2.22 -6.28 4.03
N CYS A 88 1.84 -7.43 3.47
CA CYS A 88 0.71 -8.21 3.96
C CYS A 88 0.92 -8.85 5.34
N ASP A 89 2.15 -8.85 5.86
CA ASP A 89 2.58 -9.40 7.15
C ASP A 89 2.55 -8.38 8.31
N MET A 90 2.05 -7.17 8.07
CA MET A 90 1.92 -6.11 9.09
C MET A 90 0.46 -5.88 9.55
N PRO A 91 -0.25 -6.87 10.13
CA PRO A 91 -1.68 -6.74 10.44
C PRO A 91 -2.00 -5.70 11.53
N PHE A 92 -1.02 -5.29 12.33
CA PHE A 92 -1.21 -4.33 13.42
C PHE A 92 -1.07 -2.86 12.97
N VAL A 93 -0.88 -2.61 11.67
CA VAL A 93 -0.85 -1.25 11.12
C VAL A 93 -2.19 -0.56 11.39
N THR A 94 -2.11 0.57 12.09
CA THR A 94 -3.30 1.36 12.46
C THR A 94 -3.59 2.46 11.44
N PRO A 95 -4.85 2.92 11.34
CA PRO A 95 -5.19 4.07 10.50
C PRO A 95 -4.41 5.34 10.86
N ARG A 96 -4.08 5.52 12.15
CA ARG A 96 -3.28 6.65 12.64
C ARG A 96 -1.86 6.61 12.08
N LEU A 97 -1.22 5.44 12.08
CA LEU A 97 0.11 5.25 11.51
C LEU A 97 0.11 5.51 10.00
N ILE A 98 -0.89 5.01 9.27
CA ILE A 98 -1.03 5.26 7.83
C ILE A 98 -1.11 6.76 7.54
N ARG A 99 -1.94 7.51 8.30
CA ARG A 99 -2.04 8.97 8.16
C ARG A 99 -0.75 9.69 8.53
N LEU A 100 -0.04 9.23 9.56
CA LEU A 100 1.23 9.82 9.99
C LEU A 100 2.28 9.70 8.88
N VAL A 101 2.47 8.51 8.33
CA VAL A 101 3.43 8.26 7.25
C VAL A 101 3.03 9.02 5.99
N ALA A 102 1.74 9.03 5.63
CA ALA A 102 1.26 9.79 4.47
C ALA A 102 1.50 11.30 4.61
N ARG A 103 1.38 11.86 5.83
CA ARG A 103 1.68 13.28 6.09
C ARG A 103 3.17 13.58 6.00
N ALA A 104 4.02 12.75 6.60
CA ALA A 104 5.47 12.88 6.52
C ALA A 104 5.96 12.82 5.06
N ALA A 105 5.34 11.95 4.27
CA ALA A 105 5.63 11.79 2.85
C ALA A 105 5.19 13.01 1.99
N GLY A 106 4.15 13.74 2.41
CA GLY A 106 3.79 15.03 1.82
C GLY A 106 4.69 16.20 2.24
N GLY A 107 5.59 15.97 3.21
CA GLY A 107 6.53 16.94 3.76
C GLY A 107 7.96 16.39 3.79
N GLY A 108 8.52 16.04 2.63
CA GLY A 108 9.97 15.98 2.41
C GLY A 108 10.86 15.19 3.40
N GLY A 109 10.36 14.21 4.17
CA GLY A 109 11.21 13.50 5.12
C GLY A 109 10.67 12.17 5.64
N GLY A 110 11.45 11.11 5.43
CA GLY A 110 11.47 9.94 6.33
C GLY A 110 10.43 8.85 6.08
N GLY A 111 10.38 8.30 4.87
CA GLY A 111 9.70 7.04 4.55
C GLY A 111 9.83 6.73 3.06
N CYS A 112 9.94 5.46 2.67
CA CYS A 112 9.99 5.07 1.26
C CYS A 112 8.62 5.33 0.59
N LEU A 113 8.38 6.59 0.22
CA LEU A 113 7.35 7.04 -0.69
C LEU A 113 7.96 7.08 -2.07
N PHE A 114 7.36 6.35 -3.01
CA PHE A 114 7.64 6.58 -4.43
C PHE A 114 6.59 7.57 -4.95
N SER A 115 7.00 8.83 -5.13
CA SER A 115 6.26 9.80 -5.93
C SER A 115 6.62 9.58 -7.39
N ARG A 116 5.62 9.56 -8.29
CA ARG A 116 5.93 9.64 -9.72
C ARG A 116 6.41 11.06 -10.02
N GLY A 117 7.61 11.20 -10.55
CA GLY A 117 8.06 12.46 -11.15
C GLY A 117 7.13 12.82 -12.31
N ALA A 118 6.76 14.09 -12.40
CA ALA A 118 5.95 14.64 -13.48
C ALA A 118 6.63 14.50 -14.84
#